data_AF-A0A2E5ESR2-F1
#
_entry.id   AF-A0A2E5ESR2-F1
#
_cell.length_a   1.000
_cell.length_b   1.000
_cell.length_c   1.000
_cell.angle_alpha   90.00
_cell.angle_beta   90.00
_cell.angle_gamma   90.00
#
_symmetry.space_group_name_H-M   'P 1'
#
loop_
_entity.id
_entity.type
_entity.pdbx_description
1 polymer ?
#
loop_
_entity_poly.entity_id
_entity_poly.type
_entity_poly.pdbx_seq_one_letter_code
_entity_poly.pdbx_strand_id
1 'polypeptide(L)'
;MSTSSFSRRWRFIFWLLFGLGLVILGFVLWDASRWRLISDDGDGLRWQRRNTTHWDKDRDGRADEISIWLGRPEQFLIQRDLDDDGWLDVEFESRSNIWNQVVKIHTRAPRHAVPNVKAKTNNPDN
;
A
#
# COMPACT_ATOMS: atom_id res chain seq x y z
N MET A 1 52.61 -22.83 12.17
CA MET A 1 51.68 -22.61 11.03
C MET A 1 50.29 -23.12 11.41
N SER A 2 49.35 -22.24 11.74
CA SER A 2 47.93 -22.59 11.92
C SER A 2 47.07 -21.38 11.55
N THR A 3 46.88 -21.16 10.25
CA THR A 3 46.09 -20.04 9.70
C THR A 3 44.88 -20.51 8.89
N SER A 4 44.70 -21.81 8.69
CA SER A 4 43.69 -22.36 7.78
C SER A 4 42.28 -22.50 8.39
N SER A 5 42.15 -22.63 9.72
CA SER A 5 40.85 -22.78 10.38
C SER A 5 40.16 -21.45 10.66
N PHE A 6 40.94 -20.39 10.90
CA PHE A 6 40.44 -19.05 11.18
C PHE A 6 39.68 -18.48 9.96
N SER A 7 40.26 -18.56 8.77
CA SER A 7 39.64 -18.07 7.54
C SER A 7 38.36 -18.82 7.14
N ARG A 8 38.24 -20.12 7.45
CA ARG A 8 37.00 -20.89 7.19
C ARG A 8 35.86 -20.48 8.12
N ARG A 9 36.15 -20.23 9.40
CA ARG A 9 35.14 -19.78 10.39
C ARG A 9 34.62 -18.39 10.03
N TRP A 10 35.50 -17.46 9.66
CA TRP A 10 35.10 -16.13 9.21
C TRP A 10 34.30 -16.13 7.90
N ARG A 11 34.67 -16.99 6.95
CA ARG A 11 33.86 -17.20 5.73
C ARG A 11 32.46 -17.72 6.06
N PHE A 12 32.35 -18.69 6.97
CA PHE A 12 31.05 -19.22 7.38
C PHE A 12 30.19 -18.15 8.07
N ILE A 13 30.76 -17.39 9.00
CA ILE A 13 30.06 -16.28 9.67
C ILE A 13 29.61 -15.23 8.66
N PHE A 14 30.48 -14.86 7.71
CA PHE A 14 30.13 -13.92 6.65
C PHE A 14 28.94 -14.41 5.80
N TRP A 15 28.98 -15.66 5.34
CA TRP A 15 27.88 -16.24 4.56
C TRP A 15 26.58 -16.33 5.36
N LEU A 16 26.65 -16.64 6.65
CA LEU A 16 25.49 -16.67 7.53
C LEU A 16 24.88 -15.28 7.70
N LEU A 17 25.70 -14.26 7.97
CA LEU A 17 25.24 -12.87 8.08
C LEU A 17 24.68 -12.33 6.76
N PHE A 18 25.33 -12.66 5.63
CA PHE A 18 24.85 -12.28 4.31
C PHE A 18 23.49 -12.93 3.99
N GLY A 19 23.36 -14.23 4.25
CA GLY A 19 22.09 -14.95 4.09
C GLY A 19 20.98 -14.37 4.97
N LEU A 20 21.29 -14.07 6.23
CA LEU A 20 20.35 -13.42 7.14
C LEU A 20 19.93 -12.02 6.64
N GLY A 21 20.89 -11.26 6.11
CA GLY A 21 20.63 -9.94 5.51
C GLY A 21 19.66 -10.02 4.32
N LEU A 22 19.81 -11.03 3.45
CA LEU A 22 18.89 -11.25 2.33
C LEU A 22 17.47 -11.61 2.79
N VAL A 23 17.34 -12.44 3.83
CA VAL A 23 16.03 -12.80 4.40
C VAL A 23 15.32 -11.57 4.96
N ILE A 24 16.04 -10.75 5.74
CA ILE A 24 15.49 -9.51 6.30
C ILE A 24 15.08 -8.55 5.18
N LEU A 25 15.94 -8.36 4.18
CA LEU A 25 15.62 -7.50 3.03
C LEU A 25 14.39 -8.00 2.27
N GLY A 26 14.29 -9.31 2.03
CA GLY A 26 13.13 -9.93 1.39
C GLY A 26 11.83 -9.69 2.17
N PHE A 27 11.88 -9.82 3.50
CA PHE A 27 10.74 -9.54 4.37
C PHE A 27 10.30 -8.07 4.31
N VAL A 28 11.25 -7.13 4.38
CA VAL A 28 10.96 -5.68 4.30
C VAL A 28 10.33 -5.32 2.94
N LEU A 29 10.86 -5.87 1.84
CA LEU A 29 10.31 -5.63 0.50
C LEU A 29 8.90 -6.19 0.34
N TRP A 30 8.68 -7.41 0.85
CA TRP A 30 7.36 -8.05 0.86
C TRP A 30 6.36 -7.25 1.67
N ASP A 31 6.73 -6.84 2.88
CA ASP A 31 5.89 -6.04 3.75
C ASP A 31 5.52 -4.69 3.11
N ALA A 32 6.51 -4.01 2.52
CA ALA A 32 6.31 -2.75 1.81
C ALA A 32 5.50 -2.89 0.51
N SER A 33 5.29 -4.10 -0.01
CA SER A 33 4.49 -4.36 -1.22
C SER A 33 3.01 -4.59 -0.94
N ARG A 34 2.64 -4.83 0.31
CA ARG A 34 1.30 -5.23 0.72
C ARG A 34 0.38 -4.03 0.96
N TRP A 35 -0.88 -4.22 0.59
CA TRP A 35 -1.97 -3.35 1.03
C TRP A 35 -2.36 -3.70 2.45
N ARG A 36 -2.56 -2.68 3.29
CA ARG A 36 -3.02 -2.82 4.67
C ARG A 36 -4.30 -2.03 4.85
N LEU A 37 -5.31 -2.65 5.44
CA LEU A 37 -6.51 -1.93 5.87
C LEU A 37 -6.13 -1.02 7.04
N ILE A 38 -6.42 0.28 6.91
CA ILE A 38 -6.13 1.30 7.93
C ILE A 38 -7.40 1.88 8.57
N SER A 39 -8.53 1.84 7.87
CA SER A 39 -9.85 2.19 8.42
C SER A 39 -10.91 1.29 7.79
N ASP A 40 -11.87 0.88 8.61
CA ASP A 40 -13.15 0.29 8.21
C ASP A 40 -14.20 1.04 9.01
N ASP A 41 -14.66 2.14 8.45
CA ASP A 41 -15.70 2.98 9.02
C ASP A 41 -16.97 2.87 8.16
N GLY A 42 -18.11 3.31 8.68
CA GLY A 42 -19.38 3.29 7.94
C GLY A 42 -19.32 4.02 6.60
N ASP A 43 -18.31 4.87 6.40
CA ASP A 43 -18.07 5.67 5.21
C ASP A 43 -17.19 4.96 4.16
N GLY A 44 -16.63 3.79 4.48
CA GLY A 44 -15.91 2.93 3.52
C GLY A 44 -14.71 2.20 4.12
N LEU A 45 -13.93 1.56 3.23
CA LEU A 45 -12.67 0.92 3.56
C LEU A 45 -11.52 1.80 3.08
N ARG A 46 -10.54 2.04 3.95
CA ARG A 46 -9.30 2.73 3.58
C ARG A 46 -8.14 1.77 3.63
N TRP A 47 -7.42 1.69 2.53
CA TRP A 47 -6.23 0.85 2.38
C TRP A 47 -5.01 1.70 2.19
N GLN A 48 -3.89 1.32 2.80
CA GLN A 48 -2.62 1.99 2.62
C GLN A 48 -1.56 1.02 2.12
N ARG A 49 -0.76 1.49 1.16
CA ARG A 49 0.48 0.85 0.73
C ARG A 49 1.52 1.93 0.50
N ARG A 50 2.56 1.94 1.34
CA ARG A 50 3.61 2.96 1.34
C ARG A 50 3.00 4.37 1.42
N ASN A 51 3.22 5.18 0.39
CA ASN A 51 2.74 6.55 0.25
C ASN A 51 1.40 6.65 -0.47
N THR A 52 0.74 5.53 -0.79
CA THR A 52 -0.55 5.50 -1.48
C THR A 52 -1.66 5.03 -0.54
N THR A 53 -2.79 5.72 -0.59
CA THR A 53 -4.02 5.36 0.10
C THR A 53 -5.13 5.16 -0.93
N HIS A 54 -5.88 4.07 -0.82
CA HIS A 54 -7.13 3.85 -1.56
C HIS A 54 -8.30 4.01 -0.61
N TRP A 55 -9.36 4.65 -1.07
CA TRP A 55 -10.66 4.64 -0.41
C TRP A 55 -11.65 3.89 -1.30
N ASP A 56 -12.33 2.93 -0.68
CA ASP A 56 -13.36 2.08 -1.26
C ASP A 56 -14.64 2.33 -0.46
N LYS A 57 -15.44 3.26 -0.95
CA LYS A 57 -16.69 3.73 -0.38
C LYS A 57 -17.75 2.63 -0.46
N ASP A 58 -17.80 1.91 -1.59
CA ASP A 58 -18.86 0.92 -1.88
C ASP A 58 -18.54 -0.49 -1.35
N ARG A 59 -17.33 -0.68 -0.83
CA ARG A 59 -16.82 -1.96 -0.29
C ARG A 59 -16.82 -3.07 -1.34
N ASP A 60 -16.65 -2.70 -2.61
CA ASP A 60 -16.69 -3.62 -3.76
C ASP A 60 -15.28 -4.12 -4.16
N GLY A 61 -14.23 -3.61 -3.50
CA GLY A 61 -12.83 -3.92 -3.77
C GLY A 61 -12.15 -3.02 -4.79
N ARG A 62 -12.84 -2.01 -5.34
CA ARG A 62 -12.26 -0.97 -6.19
C ARG A 62 -11.93 0.26 -5.36
N ALA A 63 -11.08 1.11 -5.91
CA ALA A 63 -10.76 2.39 -5.30
C ALA A 63 -11.56 3.49 -5.99
N ASP A 64 -12.43 4.17 -5.24
CA ASP A 64 -13.17 5.35 -5.69
C ASP A 64 -12.30 6.61 -5.56
N GLU A 65 -11.37 6.60 -4.61
CA GLU A 65 -10.33 7.62 -4.50
C GLU A 65 -8.94 7.00 -4.26
N ILE A 66 -7.93 7.54 -4.92
CA ILE A 66 -6.52 7.22 -4.70
C ILE A 66 -5.80 8.50 -4.29
N SER A 67 -5.16 8.49 -3.13
CA SER A 67 -4.29 9.57 -2.65
C SER A 67 -2.84 9.11 -2.61
N ILE A 68 -1.93 9.84 -3.27
CA ILE A 68 -0.49 9.56 -3.32
C ILE A 68 0.29 10.71 -2.70
N TRP A 69 1.06 10.45 -1.65
CA TRP A 69 1.97 11.43 -1.04
C TRP A 69 3.31 11.48 -1.79
N LEU A 70 3.74 12.69 -2.18
CA LEU A 70 4.91 12.89 -3.05
C LEU A 70 6.21 13.18 -2.29
N GLY A 71 6.23 13.01 -0.96
CA GLY A 71 7.45 13.10 -0.15
C GLY A 71 7.78 14.49 0.41
N ARG A 72 6.94 15.50 0.16
CA ARG A 72 7.03 16.82 0.81
C ARG A 72 5.73 17.13 1.56
N PRO A 73 5.79 17.97 2.61
CA PRO A 73 4.57 18.51 3.20
C PRO A 73 3.68 19.09 2.10
N GLU A 74 2.39 18.81 2.16
CA GLU A 74 1.39 19.44 1.29
C GLU A 74 1.57 19.12 -0.21
N GLN A 75 2.23 18.00 -0.52
CA GLN A 75 2.33 17.49 -1.89
C GLN A 75 1.64 16.15 -2.01
N PHE A 76 0.47 16.17 -2.64
CA PHE A 76 -0.38 15.01 -2.83
C PHE A 76 -0.94 14.99 -4.23
N LEU A 77 -1.15 13.80 -4.75
CA LEU A 77 -1.88 13.55 -5.98
C LEU A 77 -3.11 12.74 -5.63
N ILE A 78 -4.28 13.23 -6.02
CA ILE A 78 -5.58 12.61 -5.75
C ILE A 78 -6.23 12.25 -7.08
N GLN A 79 -6.60 10.99 -7.25
CA GLN A 79 -7.41 10.51 -8.37
C GLN A 79 -8.78 10.11 -7.84
N ARG A 80 -9.86 10.46 -8.55
CA ARG A 80 -11.24 10.15 -8.13
C ARG A 80 -12.07 9.60 -9.27
N ASP A 81 -12.90 8.63 -8.95
CA ASP A 81 -14.10 8.24 -9.67
C ASP A 81 -15.20 9.24 -9.28
N LEU A 82 -15.77 9.94 -10.25
CA LEU A 82 -16.76 11.00 -9.99
C LEU A 82 -18.19 10.55 -10.25
N ASP A 83 -18.39 9.53 -11.07
CA ASP A 83 -19.70 9.02 -11.45
C ASP A 83 -19.98 7.59 -10.95
N ASP A 84 -19.07 7.05 -10.13
CA ASP A 84 -19.12 5.74 -9.50
C ASP A 84 -19.22 4.60 -10.57
N ASP A 85 -18.59 4.78 -11.74
CA ASP A 85 -18.62 3.82 -12.86
C ASP A 85 -17.47 2.77 -12.80
N GLY A 86 -16.55 2.94 -11.85
CA GLY A 86 -15.36 2.14 -11.65
C GLY A 86 -14.14 2.60 -12.45
N TRP A 87 -14.15 3.83 -12.95
CA TRP A 87 -13.03 4.51 -13.59
C TRP A 87 -12.70 5.82 -12.85
N LEU A 88 -11.41 6.14 -12.79
CA LEU A 88 -10.95 7.40 -12.24
C LEU A 88 -10.97 8.45 -13.36
N ASP A 89 -11.70 9.54 -13.14
CA ASP A 89 -11.99 10.58 -14.14
C ASP A 89 -11.13 11.83 -14.02
N VAL A 90 -10.63 12.09 -12.82
CA VAL A 90 -9.94 13.34 -12.51
C VAL A 90 -8.72 13.11 -11.66
N GLU A 91 -7.73 13.95 -11.89
CA GLU A 91 -6.49 13.99 -11.14
C GLU A 91 -6.23 15.41 -10.63
N PHE A 92 -6.10 15.53 -9.31
CA PHE A 92 -5.76 16.76 -8.62
C PHE A 92 -4.36 16.64 -8.04
N GLU A 93 -3.52 17.65 -8.24
CA GLU A 93 -2.21 17.77 -7.61
C GLU A 93 -2.25 18.96 -6.66
N SER A 94 -1.97 18.70 -5.39
CA SER A 94 -1.67 19.76 -4.43
C SER A 94 -0.18 20.00 -4.41
N ARG A 95 0.24 21.26 -4.56
CA ARG A 95 1.62 21.68 -4.38
C ARG A 95 1.63 22.92 -3.49
N SER A 96 2.11 22.77 -2.25
CA SER A 96 2.19 23.88 -1.28
C SER A 96 0.82 24.51 -1.00
N ASN A 97 -0.18 23.68 -0.69
CA ASN A 97 -1.58 24.05 -0.42
C ASN A 97 -2.35 24.68 -1.59
N ILE A 98 -1.78 24.68 -2.81
CA ILE A 98 -2.50 25.08 -4.02
C ILE A 98 -2.94 23.81 -4.75
N TRP A 99 -4.25 23.59 -4.82
CA TRP A 99 -4.84 22.51 -5.61
C TRP A 99 -4.94 22.94 -7.07
N ASN A 100 -4.21 22.26 -7.93
CA ASN A 100 -4.38 22.38 -9.37
C ASN A 100 -5.11 21.13 -9.85
N GLN A 101 -6.20 21.31 -10.59
CA GLN A 101 -6.75 20.22 -11.39
C GLN A 101 -5.77 20.01 -12.55
N VAL A 102 -5.09 18.87 -12.56
CA VAL A 102 -3.98 18.68 -13.49
C VAL A 102 -4.48 18.02 -14.77
N VAL A 103 -5.40 17.05 -14.69
CA VAL A 103 -5.83 16.28 -15.87
C VAL A 103 -7.23 15.67 -15.66
N LYS A 104 -8.03 15.59 -16.74
CA LYS A 104 -9.11 14.60 -16.85
C LYS A 104 -8.49 13.28 -17.31
N ILE A 105 -8.44 12.32 -16.41
CA ILE A 105 -7.98 10.97 -16.71
C ILE A 105 -9.19 10.08 -16.98
N HIS A 106 -8.99 8.90 -17.54
CA HIS A 106 -10.03 7.87 -17.56
C HIS A 106 -9.31 6.53 -17.50
N THR A 107 -9.06 6.06 -16.28
CA THR A 107 -8.33 4.82 -16.05
C THR A 107 -9.11 3.93 -15.12
N ARG A 108 -9.07 2.62 -15.37
CA ARG A 108 -9.83 1.66 -14.58
C ARG A 108 -9.37 1.70 -13.13
N ALA A 109 -10.32 1.83 -12.20
CA ALA A 109 -10.03 1.82 -10.78
C ALA A 109 -9.30 0.52 -10.38
N PRO A 110 -8.14 0.63 -9.70
CA PRO A 110 -7.39 -0.54 -9.26
C PRO A 110 -8.16 -1.30 -8.20
N ARG A 111 -7.98 -2.62 -8.22
CA ARG A 111 -8.58 -3.51 -7.21
C ARG A 111 -7.58 -3.85 -6.11
N HIS A 112 -8.09 -3.93 -4.89
CA HIS A 112 -7.38 -4.52 -3.78
C HIS A 112 -8.06 -5.84 -3.39
N ALA A 113 -7.36 -6.69 -2.65
CA ALA A 113 -7.96 -7.92 -2.15
C ALA A 113 -9.04 -7.53 -1.16
N VAL A 114 -10.31 -7.79 -1.51
CA VAL A 114 -11.42 -7.57 -0.58
C VAL A 114 -11.17 -8.46 0.63
N PRO A 115 -11.09 -7.90 1.86
CA PRO A 115 -11.05 -8.72 3.05
C PRO A 115 -12.31 -9.56 3.00
N ASN A 116 -12.21 -10.84 3.33
CA ASN A 116 -13.36 -11.73 3.27
C ASN A 116 -14.33 -11.32 4.39
N VAL A 117 -15.16 -10.29 4.19
CA VAL A 117 -16.09 -9.74 5.19
C VAL A 117 -17.25 -10.72 5.47
N LYS A 118 -17.33 -11.85 4.75
CA LYS A 118 -18.29 -12.94 4.98
C LYS A 118 -18.03 -13.78 6.25
N ALA A 119 -17.52 -13.20 7.33
CA ALA A 119 -17.38 -13.91 8.61
C ALA A 119 -17.91 -13.13 9.83
N LYS A 120 -18.57 -11.98 9.65
CA LYS A 120 -19.08 -11.19 10.78
C LYS A 120 -20.54 -10.74 10.69
N THR A 121 -21.33 -11.39 9.84
CA THR A 121 -22.79 -11.33 9.91
C THR A 121 -23.30 -12.75 10.14
N ASN A 122 -23.62 -13.03 11.41
CA ASN A 122 -24.61 -13.98 11.92
C ASN A 122 -24.22 -14.42 13.34
N ASN A 123 -24.31 -13.51 14.30
CA ASN A 123 -24.71 -13.90 15.64
C ASN A 123 -25.82 -12.93 16.09
N PRO A 124 -27.09 -13.19 15.77
CA PRO A 124 -28.13 -12.74 16.66
C PRO A 124 -27.99 -13.59 17.94
N ASP A 125 -28.01 -12.91 19.08
CA ASP A 125 -28.20 -13.51 20.42
C ASP A 125 -26.91 -14.00 21.14
N ASN A 126 -26.42 -13.16 22.05
CA ASN A 126 -26.23 -13.48 23.47
C ASN A 126 -25.88 -12.23 24.28
#